data_AF-A0A401Z7H4-F1
#
_entry.id   AF-A0A401Z7H4-F1
#
_cell.length_a   1.000
_cell.length_b   1.000
_cell.length_c   1.000
_cell.angle_alpha   90.00
_cell.angle_beta   90.00
_cell.angle_gamma   90.00
#
_symmetry.space_group_name_H-M   'P 1'
#
loop_
_entity.id
_entity.type
_entity.pdbx_description
1 polymer ?
#
loop_
_entity_poly.entity_id
_entity_poly.type
_entity_poly.pdbx_seq_one_letter_code
_entity_poly.pdbx_strand_id
1 'polypeptide(L)'
;MALVPLLAWLILRSRPPLLTLVGVGVATIGLYLLAFVNISTINPGDLLAFLCAIAFGLQVVYTGKYSGRAPAPMLTLIQLATVAVLSTVAALIFEPWQAIFQHSILLQPPVIVALIVTSVFATALAFLAQTHIQQYTTPSRVALIFATEPVFAALADYLWHGTTLGPRALLGCFLILSGTLLTEVKWPWRTAPEHP
;
A
#
# COMPACT_ATOMS: atom_id res chain seq x y z
N MET A 1 5.61 -2.26 0.39
CA MET A 1 5.26 -3.18 -0.72
C MET A 1 6.35 -4.19 -1.05
N ALA A 2 7.62 -3.78 -1.17
CA ALA A 2 8.72 -4.67 -1.54
C ALA A 2 8.93 -5.89 -0.63
N LEU A 3 8.56 -5.79 0.65
CA LEU A 3 8.69 -6.87 1.62
C LEU A 3 7.55 -7.92 1.52
N VAL A 4 6.44 -7.58 0.86
CA VAL A 4 5.23 -8.43 0.82
C VAL A 4 5.49 -9.79 0.14
N PRO A 5 6.18 -9.89 -1.01
CA PRO A 5 6.50 -11.18 -1.61
C PRO A 5 7.40 -12.06 -0.73
N LEU A 6 8.28 -11.44 0.06
CA LEU A 6 9.20 -12.10 0.98
C LEU A 6 8.45 -12.65 2.20
N LEU A 7 7.52 -11.86 2.76
CA LEU A 7 6.61 -12.29 3.83
C LEU A 7 5.62 -13.37 3.35
N ALA A 8 5.08 -13.21 2.13
CA ALA A 8 4.21 -14.20 1.52
C ALA A 8 4.93 -15.54 1.33
N TRP A 9 6.19 -15.51 0.90
CA TRP A 9 7.03 -16.71 0.82
C TRP A 9 7.20 -17.39 2.17
N LEU A 10 7.51 -16.63 3.22
CA LEU A 10 7.73 -17.15 4.57
C LEU A 10 6.46 -17.77 5.17
N ILE A 11 5.31 -17.13 4.98
CA ILE A 11 4.04 -17.49 5.66
C ILE A 11 3.20 -18.48 4.85
N LEU A 12 3.11 -18.30 3.52
CA LEU A 12 2.31 -19.18 2.65
C LEU A 12 3.16 -20.28 1.99
N ARG A 13 4.49 -20.31 2.20
CA ARG A 13 5.44 -21.24 1.55
C ARG A 13 5.38 -21.26 0.02
N SER A 14 4.68 -20.31 -0.60
CA SER A 14 4.58 -20.17 -2.05
C SER A 14 5.84 -19.48 -2.53
N ARG A 15 6.69 -20.19 -3.29
CA ARG A 15 7.94 -19.62 -3.81
C ARG A 15 7.62 -18.54 -4.85
N PRO A 16 7.89 -17.25 -4.59
CA PRO A 16 7.75 -16.24 -5.63
C PRO A 16 8.76 -16.54 -6.74
N PRO A 17 8.38 -16.43 -8.02
CA PRO A 17 9.31 -16.66 -9.10
C PRO A 17 10.41 -15.60 -9.07
N LEU A 18 11.62 -15.96 -9.53
CA LEU A 18 12.79 -15.06 -9.55
C LEU A 18 12.50 -13.71 -10.22
N LEU A 19 11.68 -13.70 -11.28
CA LEU A 19 11.24 -12.47 -11.95
C LEU A 19 10.46 -11.54 -11.02
N THR A 20 9.61 -12.07 -10.13
CA THR A 20 8.92 -11.27 -9.11
C THR A 20 9.90 -10.59 -8.17
N LEU A 21 10.96 -11.31 -7.76
CA LEU A 21 11.97 -10.73 -6.87
C LEU A 21 12.78 -9.64 -7.57
N VAL A 22 13.18 -9.87 -8.83
CA VAL A 22 13.91 -8.89 -9.63
C VAL A 22 13.05 -7.64 -9.90
N GLY A 23 11.80 -7.82 -10.34
CA GLY A 23 10.90 -6.69 -10.62
C GLY A 23 10.57 -5.87 -9.36
N VAL A 24 10.44 -6.52 -8.21
CA VAL A 24 10.31 -5.83 -6.92
C VAL A 24 11.56 -5.02 -6.58
N GLY A 25 12.76 -5.57 -6.83
CA GLY A 25 14.01 -4.84 -6.66
C GLY A 25 14.08 -3.59 -7.55
N VAL A 26 13.73 -3.72 -8.83
CA VAL A 26 13.68 -2.61 -9.78
C VAL A 26 12.66 -1.55 -9.36
N ALA A 27 11.44 -1.96 -8.99
CA ALA A 27 10.41 -1.03 -8.52
C ALA A 27 10.81 -0.33 -7.21
N THR A 28 11.55 -1.01 -6.33
CA THR A 28 12.08 -0.39 -5.09
C THR A 28 13.10 0.70 -5.40
N ILE A 29 13.99 0.47 -6.37
CA ILE A 29 14.95 1.49 -6.83
C ILE A 29 14.21 2.67 -7.48
N GLY A 30 13.19 2.40 -8.28
CA GLY A 30 12.35 3.44 -8.88
C GLY A 30 11.62 4.28 -7.82
N LEU A 31 11.05 3.63 -6.81
CA LEU A 31 10.43 4.31 -5.67
C LEU A 31 11.44 5.15 -4.88
N TYR A 32 12.66 4.65 -4.68
CA TYR A 32 13.71 5.41 -4.03
C TYR A 32 14.03 6.70 -4.78
N LEU A 33 14.18 6.63 -6.11
CA LEU A 33 14.43 7.81 -6.97
C LEU A 33 13.28 8.82 -6.95
N LEU A 34 12.04 8.33 -6.80
CA LEU A 34 10.85 9.17 -6.77
C LEU A 34 10.64 9.83 -5.40
N ALA A 35 10.93 9.13 -4.30
CA ALA A 35 10.63 9.56 -2.93
C ALA A 35 11.80 10.29 -2.24
N PHE A 36 13.06 9.95 -2.54
CA PHE A 36 14.21 10.49 -1.83
C PHE A 36 14.93 11.58 -2.64
N VAL A 37 14.62 12.85 -2.30
CA VAL A 37 15.30 14.02 -2.89
C VAL A 37 16.49 14.49 -2.04
N ASN A 38 16.42 14.33 -0.71
CA ASN A 38 17.50 14.69 0.22
C ASN A 38 17.64 13.66 1.33
N ILE A 39 18.81 13.03 1.45
CA ILE A 39 19.12 12.06 2.51
C ILE A 39 19.58 12.86 3.74
N SER A 40 18.66 13.50 4.43
CA SER A 40 18.96 14.30 5.62
C SER A 40 18.68 13.47 6.87
N THR A 41 19.69 12.70 7.31
CA THR A 41 19.78 11.95 8.58
C THR A 41 18.67 10.92 8.86
N ILE A 42 19.04 9.75 9.40
CA ILE A 42 18.04 8.75 9.80
C ILE A 42 17.26 9.32 11.00
N ASN A 43 15.96 9.49 10.81
CA ASN A 43 15.05 9.96 11.85
C ASN A 43 14.38 8.77 12.55
N PRO A 44 13.95 8.91 13.81
CA PRO A 44 13.17 7.86 14.49
C PRO A 44 11.87 7.52 13.74
N GLY A 45 11.33 8.47 12.97
CA GLY A 45 10.19 8.25 12.06
C GLY A 45 10.47 7.22 10.97
N ASP A 46 11.71 7.10 10.49
CA ASP A 46 12.08 6.12 9.45
C ASP A 46 11.96 4.69 9.97
N LEU A 47 12.33 4.47 11.23
CA LEU A 47 12.19 3.17 11.88
C LEU A 47 10.70 2.81 12.08
N LEU A 48 9.87 3.77 12.51
CA LEU A 48 8.43 3.57 12.63
C LEU A 48 7.78 3.29 11.26
N ALA A 49 8.18 4.01 10.21
CA ALA A 49 7.69 3.79 8.85
C ALA A 49 8.06 2.40 8.33
N PHE A 50 9.28 1.93 8.62
CA PHE A 50 9.73 0.58 8.29
C PHE A 50 8.91 -0.50 9.02
N LEU A 51 8.68 -0.34 10.32
CA LEU A 51 7.82 -1.24 11.10
C LEU A 51 6.37 -1.24 10.60
N CYS A 52 5.85 -0.07 10.24
CA CYS A 52 4.54 0.08 9.62
C CYS A 52 4.45 -0.70 8.29
N ALA A 53 5.47 -0.61 7.44
CA ALA A 53 5.52 -1.35 6.18
C ALA A 53 5.54 -2.87 6.38
N ILE A 54 6.19 -3.38 7.44
CA ILE A 54 6.14 -4.80 7.82
C ILE A 54 4.73 -5.18 8.25
N ALA A 55 4.13 -4.43 9.17
CA ALA A 55 2.79 -4.71 9.69
C ALA A 55 1.73 -4.69 8.58
N PHE A 56 1.77 -3.69 7.70
CA PHE A 56 0.89 -3.62 6.53
C PHE A 56 1.14 -4.79 5.58
N GLY A 57 2.40 -5.17 5.37
CA GLY A 57 2.71 -6.33 4.55
C GLY A 57 2.14 -7.63 5.12
N LEU A 58 2.22 -7.83 6.44
CA LEU A 58 1.58 -8.94 7.13
C LEU A 58 0.06 -8.90 6.96
N GLN A 59 -0.56 -7.74 7.13
CA GLN A 59 -2.00 -7.56 6.92
C GLN A 59 -2.41 -8.01 5.52
N VAL A 60 -1.69 -7.60 4.47
CA VAL A 60 -1.97 -8.03 3.08
C VAL A 60 -1.83 -9.54 2.94
N VAL A 61 -0.77 -10.13 3.48
CA VAL A 61 -0.52 -11.58 3.40
C VAL A 61 -1.60 -12.38 4.11
N TYR A 62 -1.98 -11.99 5.32
CA TYR A 62 -3.05 -12.63 6.07
C TYR A 62 -4.42 -12.43 5.43
N THR A 63 -4.70 -11.22 4.93
CA THR A 63 -5.94 -10.93 4.19
C THR A 63 -6.04 -11.87 2.99
N GLY A 64 -4.98 -12.04 2.20
CA GLY A 64 -4.98 -12.98 1.08
C GLY A 64 -5.28 -14.41 1.51
N LYS A 65 -4.67 -14.87 2.62
CA LYS A 65 -4.90 -16.21 3.19
C LYS A 65 -6.33 -16.44 3.67
N TYR A 66 -6.98 -15.43 4.27
CA TYR A 66 -8.32 -15.56 4.84
C TYR A 66 -9.45 -15.10 3.90
N SER A 67 -9.12 -14.35 2.84
CA SER A 67 -10.09 -13.82 1.87
C SER A 67 -10.93 -14.93 1.22
N GLY A 68 -10.35 -16.10 0.94
CA GLY A 68 -11.08 -17.25 0.40
C GLY A 68 -11.88 -18.07 1.42
N ARG A 69 -11.78 -17.75 2.72
CA ARG A 69 -12.43 -18.52 3.82
C ARG A 69 -13.62 -17.80 4.44
N ALA A 70 -13.79 -16.51 4.17
CA ALA A 70 -14.85 -15.67 4.71
C ALA A 70 -15.29 -14.64 3.66
N PRO A 71 -16.54 -14.16 3.71
CA PRO A 71 -17.00 -13.11 2.80
C PRO A 71 -16.16 -11.83 2.97
N ALA A 72 -15.68 -11.27 1.86
CA ALA A 72 -14.91 -10.03 1.82
C ALA A 72 -15.49 -8.88 2.67
N PRO A 73 -16.80 -8.55 2.62
CA PRO A 73 -17.35 -7.44 3.42
C PRO A 73 -17.23 -7.66 4.93
N MET A 74 -17.26 -8.92 5.40
CA MET A 74 -17.13 -9.21 6.83
C MET A 74 -15.69 -9.04 7.30
N LEU A 75 -14.73 -9.50 6.50
CA LEU A 75 -13.29 -9.30 6.76
C LEU A 75 -12.97 -7.80 6.80
N THR A 76 -13.48 -7.03 5.85
CA THR A 76 -13.22 -5.59 5.78
C THR A 76 -13.85 -4.85 6.96
N LEU A 77 -15.06 -5.24 7.37
CA LEU A 77 -15.71 -4.66 8.55
C LEU A 77 -14.87 -4.87 9.81
N ILE A 78 -14.35 -6.09 10.01
CA ILE A 78 -13.49 -6.41 11.16
C ILE A 78 -12.19 -5.60 11.11
N GLN A 79 -11.57 -5.46 9.94
CA GLN A 79 -10.37 -4.65 9.76
C GLN A 79 -10.62 -3.18 10.11
N LEU A 80 -11.68 -2.58 9.55
CA LEU A 80 -12.02 -1.18 9.79
C LEU A 80 -12.43 -0.93 11.25
N ALA A 81 -13.21 -1.85 11.85
CA ALA A 81 -13.58 -1.76 13.26
C ALA A 81 -12.36 -1.84 14.18
N THR A 82 -11.42 -2.74 13.87
CA THR A 82 -10.17 -2.88 14.64
C THR A 82 -9.35 -1.59 14.56
N VAL A 83 -9.17 -1.04 13.37
CA VAL A 83 -8.44 0.23 13.17
C VAL A 83 -9.15 1.36 13.90
N ALA A 84 -10.48 1.48 13.79
CA ALA A 84 -11.25 2.53 14.46
C ALA A 84 -11.13 2.48 15.99
N VAL A 85 -11.19 1.29 16.60
CA VAL A 85 -11.02 1.13 18.05
C VAL A 85 -9.60 1.49 18.47
N LEU A 86 -8.59 0.92 17.79
CA LEU A 86 -7.19 1.18 18.13
C LEU A 86 -6.79 2.64 17.91
N SER A 87 -7.26 3.28 16.85
CA SER A 87 -7.00 4.70 16.59
C SER A 87 -7.68 5.59 17.62
N THR A 88 -8.90 5.25 18.06
CA THR A 88 -9.60 6.00 19.12
C THR A 88 -8.85 5.89 20.44
N VAL A 89 -8.40 4.69 20.82
CA VAL A 89 -7.60 4.48 22.04
C VAL A 89 -6.28 5.24 21.96
N ALA A 90 -5.59 5.20 20.82
CA ALA A 90 -4.35 5.93 20.62
C ALA A 90 -4.56 7.46 20.72
N ALA A 91 -5.62 7.99 20.10
CA ALA A 91 -5.96 9.41 20.20
C ALA A 91 -6.17 9.85 21.66
N LEU A 92 -6.90 9.07 22.46
CA LEU A 92 -7.15 9.39 23.87
C LEU A 92 -5.88 9.36 24.75
N ILE A 93 -4.86 8.59 24.38
CA ILE A 93 -3.61 8.45 25.15
C ILE A 93 -2.58 9.50 24.74
N PHE A 94 -2.46 9.78 23.43
CA PHE A 94 -1.36 10.57 22.88
C PHE A 94 -1.74 11.99 22.49
N GLU A 95 -3.01 12.30 22.22
CA GLU A 95 -3.43 13.66 21.86
C GLU A 95 -3.85 14.48 23.08
N PRO A 96 -3.57 15.79 23.08
CA PRO A 96 -4.03 16.68 24.14
C PRO A 96 -5.55 16.82 24.12
N TRP A 97 -6.20 16.52 25.25
CA TRP A 97 -7.65 16.52 25.44
C TRP A 97 -8.35 17.81 25.00
N GLN A 98 -7.66 18.95 25.13
CA GLN A 98 -8.17 20.26 24.72
C GLN A 98 -8.36 20.39 23.19
N ALA A 99 -7.57 19.68 22.40
CA ALA A 99 -7.66 19.69 20.94
C ALA A 99 -8.72 18.70 20.42
N ILE A 100 -8.89 17.56 21.10
CA ILE A 100 -9.82 16.48 20.71
C ILE A 100 -11.28 16.97 20.68
N PHE A 101 -11.68 17.82 21.64
CA PHE A 101 -13.07 18.29 21.78
C PHE A 101 -13.28 19.73 21.27
N GLN A 102 -12.32 20.29 20.53
CA GLN A 102 -12.45 21.64 20.02
C GLN A 102 -13.43 21.68 18.83
N HIS A 103 -14.69 21.98 19.13
CA HIS A 103 -15.79 22.00 18.18
C HIS A 103 -15.55 22.99 17.02
N SER A 104 -14.78 24.06 17.26
CA SER A 104 -14.41 25.07 16.26
C SER A 104 -13.49 24.55 15.16
N ILE A 105 -12.81 23.41 15.38
CA ILE A 105 -11.93 22.76 14.39
C ILE A 105 -12.67 21.60 13.73
N LEU A 106 -13.36 20.76 14.54
CA LEU A 106 -14.07 19.58 14.05
C LEU A 106 -15.25 19.90 13.11
N LEU A 107 -15.96 21.00 13.37
CA LEU A 107 -17.14 21.37 12.57
C LEU A 107 -16.81 22.23 11.35
N GLN A 108 -15.52 22.40 11.03
CA GLN A 108 -15.14 23.14 9.84
C GLN A 108 -15.54 22.34 8.59
N PRO A 109 -16.26 22.96 7.63
CA PRO A 109 -16.64 22.30 6.38
C PRO A 109 -15.50 21.55 5.67
N PRO A 110 -14.27 22.10 5.51
CA PRO A 110 -13.18 21.36 4.86
C PRO A 110 -12.74 20.11 5.62
N VAL A 111 -12.80 20.12 6.96
CA VAL A 111 -12.43 18.96 7.79
C VAL A 111 -13.44 17.84 7.63
N ILE A 112 -14.75 18.17 7.66
CA ILE A 112 -15.82 17.17 7.45
C ILE A 112 -15.73 16.56 6.06
N VAL A 113 -15.51 17.39 5.02
CA VAL A 113 -15.35 16.89 3.65
C VAL A 113 -14.13 15.98 3.55
N ALA A 114 -12.98 16.37 4.10
CA ALA A 114 -11.78 15.54 4.11
C ALA A 114 -12.00 14.22 4.85
N LEU A 115 -12.70 14.22 5.98
CA LEU A 115 -13.03 13.01 6.74
C LEU A 115 -13.94 12.07 5.95
N ILE A 116 -14.99 12.58 5.31
CA ILE A 116 -15.90 11.75 4.50
C ILE A 116 -15.15 11.16 3.31
N VAL A 117 -14.38 11.98 2.60
CA VAL A 117 -13.63 11.52 1.42
C VAL A 117 -12.60 10.45 1.80
N THR A 118 -11.83 10.68 2.86
CA THR A 118 -10.78 9.74 3.28
C THR A 118 -11.33 8.47 3.92
N SER A 119 -12.34 8.57 4.78
CA SER A 119 -12.91 7.39 5.46
C SER A 119 -13.74 6.51 4.52
N VAL A 120 -14.56 7.10 3.65
CA VAL A 120 -15.46 6.32 2.78
C VAL A 120 -14.72 5.86 1.52
N PHE A 121 -14.13 6.80 0.77
CA PHE A 121 -13.54 6.48 -0.53
C PHE A 121 -12.12 5.94 -0.40
N ALA A 122 -11.26 6.66 0.31
CA ALA A 122 -9.85 6.26 0.41
C ALA A 122 -9.63 5.05 1.33
N THR A 123 -10.54 4.80 2.29
CA THR A 123 -10.40 3.70 3.26
C THR A 123 -11.43 2.59 3.02
N ALA A 124 -12.72 2.82 3.30
CA ALA A 124 -13.70 1.73 3.29
C ALA A 124 -13.83 1.06 1.92
N LEU A 125 -14.00 1.83 0.84
CA LEU A 125 -14.07 1.30 -0.52
C LEU A 125 -12.74 0.69 -0.98
N ALA A 126 -11.61 1.33 -0.67
CA ALA A 126 -10.29 0.82 -1.02
C ALA A 126 -9.99 -0.54 -0.37
N PHE A 127 -10.22 -0.67 0.95
CA PHE A 127 -10.02 -1.93 1.67
C PHE A 127 -11.02 -3.01 1.22
N LEU A 128 -12.26 -2.64 0.91
CA LEU A 128 -13.25 -3.56 0.35
C LEU A 128 -12.83 -4.10 -1.01
N ALA A 129 -12.44 -3.21 -1.92
CA ALA A 129 -11.92 -3.60 -3.24
C ALA A 129 -10.66 -4.45 -3.10
N GLN A 130 -9.72 -4.05 -2.23
CA GLN A 130 -8.49 -4.77 -1.95
C GLN A 130 -8.79 -6.19 -1.44
N THR A 131 -9.68 -6.34 -0.47
CA THR A 131 -10.02 -7.65 0.12
C THR A 131 -10.75 -8.53 -0.88
N HIS A 132 -11.64 -7.95 -1.68
CA HIS A 132 -12.36 -8.66 -2.73
C HIS A 132 -11.42 -9.15 -3.84
N ILE A 133 -10.54 -8.28 -4.35
CA ILE A 133 -9.56 -8.63 -5.39
C ILE A 133 -8.59 -9.71 -4.89
N GLN A 134 -8.19 -9.66 -3.61
CA GLN A 134 -7.32 -10.68 -3.00
C GLN A 134 -7.92 -12.09 -2.98
N GLN A 135 -9.24 -12.25 -3.13
CA GLN A 135 -9.87 -13.57 -3.29
C GLN A 135 -9.51 -14.23 -4.64
N TYR A 136 -9.19 -13.41 -5.66
CA TYR A 136 -8.96 -13.84 -7.03
C TYR A 136 -7.49 -13.70 -7.47
N THR A 137 -6.62 -13.16 -6.61
CA THR A 137 -5.22 -12.88 -6.95
C THR A 137 -4.29 -13.17 -5.77
N THR A 138 -2.98 -13.21 -6.02
CA THR A 138 -2.01 -13.48 -4.96
C THR A 138 -1.60 -12.20 -4.23
N PRO A 139 -1.20 -12.28 -2.94
CA PRO A 139 -0.68 -11.14 -2.19
C PRO A 139 0.47 -10.42 -2.90
N SER A 140 1.32 -11.17 -3.61
CA SER A 140 2.43 -10.61 -4.39
C SER A 140 1.95 -9.74 -5.55
N ARG A 141 0.89 -10.13 -6.27
CA ARG A 141 0.32 -9.29 -7.35
C ARG A 141 -0.33 -8.03 -6.81
N VAL A 142 -1.03 -8.11 -5.68
CA VAL A 142 -1.59 -6.92 -5.02
C VAL A 142 -0.49 -5.95 -4.61
N ALA A 143 0.61 -6.45 -4.05
CA ALA A 143 1.74 -5.61 -3.68
C ALA A 143 2.39 -4.91 -4.89
N LEU A 144 2.40 -5.55 -6.06
CA LEU A 144 2.89 -4.95 -7.31
C LEU A 144 1.96 -3.85 -7.79
N ILE A 145 0.64 -4.06 -7.74
CA ILE A 145 -0.34 -3.02 -8.07
C ILE A 145 -0.14 -1.80 -7.16
N PHE A 146 -0.05 -2.01 -5.84
CA PHE A 146 0.22 -0.89 -4.92
C PHE A 146 1.60 -0.25 -5.11
N ALA A 147 2.59 -0.98 -5.62
CA ALA A 147 3.87 -0.37 -5.97
C ALA A 147 3.75 0.65 -7.12
N THR A 148 2.67 0.60 -7.93
CA THR A 148 2.39 1.60 -8.97
C THR A 148 1.70 2.87 -8.46
N GLU A 149 1.13 2.85 -7.25
CA GLU A 149 0.43 3.98 -6.64
C GLU A 149 1.26 5.29 -6.62
N PRO A 150 2.57 5.29 -6.29
CA PRO A 150 3.40 6.48 -6.32
C PRO A 150 3.49 7.15 -7.71
N VAL A 151 3.38 6.36 -8.78
CA VAL A 151 3.39 6.87 -10.16
C VAL A 151 2.13 7.67 -10.45
N PHE A 152 0.97 7.15 -10.02
CA PHE A 152 -0.30 7.86 -10.14
C PHE A 152 -0.37 9.09 -9.23
N ALA A 153 0.20 9.01 -8.03
CA ALA A 153 0.32 10.15 -7.13
C ALA A 153 1.16 11.27 -7.75
N ALA A 154 2.33 10.94 -8.33
CA ALA A 154 3.18 11.90 -9.03
C ALA A 154 2.50 12.50 -10.26
N LEU A 155 1.72 11.71 -11.01
CA LEU A 155 0.95 12.19 -12.15
C LEU A 155 -0.19 13.13 -11.71
N ALA A 156 -0.88 12.81 -10.62
CA ALA A 156 -1.93 13.66 -10.06
C ALA A 156 -1.36 14.98 -9.55
N ASP A 157 -0.21 14.97 -8.89
CA ASP A 157 0.49 16.18 -8.45
C ASP A 157 0.89 17.07 -9.64
N TYR A 158 1.44 16.47 -10.71
CA TYR A 158 1.73 17.18 -11.95
C TYR A 158 0.48 17.83 -12.57
N LEU A 159 -0.64 17.10 -12.65
CA LEU A 159 -1.86 17.58 -13.28
C LEU A 159 -2.59 18.65 -12.45
N TRP A 160 -2.58 18.52 -11.13
CA TRP A 160 -3.38 19.36 -10.24
C TRP A 160 -2.62 20.59 -9.73
N HIS A 161 -1.34 20.41 -9.39
CA HIS A 161 -0.49 21.48 -8.87
C HIS A 161 0.45 22.07 -9.94
N GLY A 162 0.53 21.47 -11.13
CA GLY A 162 1.41 21.94 -12.20
C GLY A 162 2.90 21.78 -11.87
N THR A 163 3.24 20.94 -10.89
CA THR A 163 4.62 20.70 -10.46
C THR A 163 5.38 20.02 -11.58
N THR A 164 6.53 20.55 -12.01
CA THR A 164 7.30 19.93 -13.08
C THR A 164 7.95 18.63 -12.59
N LEU A 165 7.64 17.51 -13.23
CA LEU A 165 8.31 16.24 -12.96
C LEU A 165 9.76 16.32 -13.44
N GLY A 166 10.69 16.36 -12.49
CA GLY A 166 12.12 16.34 -12.80
C GLY A 166 12.55 15.04 -13.50
N PRO A 167 13.73 15.01 -14.16
CA PRO A 167 14.23 13.83 -14.85
C PRO A 167 14.35 12.59 -13.96
N ARG A 168 14.65 12.80 -12.66
CA ARG A 168 14.72 11.74 -11.65
C ARG A 168 13.36 11.12 -11.37
N ALA A 169 12.31 11.93 -11.27
CA ALA A 169 10.94 11.47 -11.05
C ALA A 169 10.44 10.64 -12.25
N LEU A 170 10.73 11.10 -13.48
CA LEU A 170 10.42 10.36 -14.69
C LEU A 170 11.14 8.99 -14.75
N LEU A 171 12.43 8.96 -14.42
CA LEU A 171 13.18 7.70 -14.30
C LEU A 171 12.60 6.77 -13.21
N GLY A 172 12.22 7.34 -12.06
CA GLY A 172 11.56 6.59 -10.99
C GLY A 172 10.26 5.94 -11.46
N CYS A 173 9.38 6.71 -12.11
CA CYS A 173 8.14 6.20 -12.69
C CYS A 173 8.39 5.11 -13.74
N PHE A 174 9.36 5.32 -14.63
CA PHE A 174 9.74 4.34 -15.64
C PHE A 174 10.22 3.01 -15.04
N LEU A 175 11.05 3.07 -13.99
CA LEU A 175 11.55 1.89 -13.30
C LEU A 175 10.43 1.14 -12.56
N ILE A 176 9.53 1.85 -11.89
CA ILE A 176 8.37 1.22 -11.22
C ILE A 176 7.51 0.47 -12.23
N LEU A 177 7.13 1.13 -13.35
CA LEU A 177 6.31 0.52 -14.39
C LEU A 177 7.03 -0.65 -15.07
N SER A 178 8.32 -0.50 -15.38
CA SER A 178 9.12 -1.59 -15.96
C SER A 178 9.22 -2.77 -15.01
N GLY A 179 9.43 -2.52 -13.72
CA GLY A 179 9.45 -3.53 -12.67
C GLY A 179 8.15 -4.32 -12.59
N THR A 180 6.99 -3.65 -12.62
CA THR A 180 5.69 -4.33 -12.58
C THR A 180 5.34 -5.06 -13.86
N LEU A 181 5.70 -4.51 -15.03
CA LEU A 181 5.59 -5.19 -16.33
C LEU A 181 6.40 -6.48 -16.37
N LEU A 182 7.66 -6.46 -15.92
CA LEU A 182 8.52 -7.64 -15.87
C LEU A 182 7.93 -8.79 -15.05
N THR A 183 7.13 -8.47 -14.03
CA THR A 183 6.50 -9.48 -13.15
C THR A 183 5.17 -10.01 -13.65
N GLU A 184 4.38 -9.20 -14.36
CA GLU A 184 3.04 -9.57 -14.82
C GLU A 184 3.06 -10.20 -16.23
N VAL A 185 4.04 -9.86 -17.07
CA VAL A 185 4.16 -10.43 -18.41
C VAL A 185 4.41 -11.93 -18.29
N LYS A 186 3.41 -12.72 -18.70
CA LYS A 186 3.53 -14.17 -18.89
C LYS A 186 4.49 -14.41 -20.04
N TRP A 187 5.76 -14.57 -19.71
CA TRP A 187 6.75 -14.76 -20.75
C TRP A 187 6.56 -16.11 -21.46
N PRO A 188 6.56 -16.18 -22.80
CA PRO A 188 6.30 -17.41 -23.57
C PRO A 188 7.16 -18.63 -23.21
N TRP A 189 8.33 -18.46 -22.59
CA TRP A 189 9.13 -19.56 -22.06
C TRP A 189 8.63 -20.13 -20.72
N ARG A 190 7.48 -19.64 -20.21
CA ARG A 190 6.87 -20.00 -18.92
C ARG A 190 5.68 -20.97 -19.09
N THR A 191 5.79 -21.94 -19.99
CA THR A 191 4.95 -23.14 -19.96
C THR A 191 5.69 -24.25 -19.20
N ALA A 192 5.43 -24.36 -17.90
CA ALA A 192 5.67 -25.58 -17.14
C ALA A 192 4.54 -25.71 -16.09
N PRO A 193 4.08 -26.94 -15.84
CA PRO A 193 2.66 -27.28 -15.79
C PRO A 193 2.00 -26.89 -14.48
N GLU A 194 0.76 -26.42 -14.56
CA GLU A 194 -0.17 -26.43 -13.44
C GLU A 194 -0.35 -27.91 -13.03
N HIS A 195 0.14 -28.28 -11.85
CA HIS A 195 -0.18 -29.57 -11.25
C HIS A 195 -1.68 -29.57 -10.84
N PRO A 196 -2.37 -30.72 -11.04
CA PRO A 196 -3.82 -30.85 -10.97
C PRO A 196 -4.42 -30.63 -9.58
#